data_AF-A0A4Q5WJG4-F1
#
_entry.id   AF-A0A4Q5WJG4-F1
#
_cell.length_a   1.000
_cell.length_b   1.000
_cell.length_c   1.000
_cell.angle_alpha   90.00
_cell.angle_beta   90.00
_cell.angle_gamma   90.00
#
_symmetry.space_group_name_H-M   'P 1'
#
loop_
_entity.id
_entity.type
_entity.pdbx_description
1 polymer ?
#
loop_
_entity_poly.entity_id
_entity_poly.type
_entity_poly.pdbx_seq_one_letter_code
_entity_poly.pdbx_strand_id
1 'polypeptide(L)'
;LVHCSLDLLLDHESGIFHVTNDGQVTWADLARQLALLAGYDDALVDGVRVNSLRLPARRPLYSALQSSRGVRLPSWTNALERCLEAMGHPFQASRIAV
;
A
#
# COMPACT_ATOMS: atom_id res chain seq x y z
N LEU A 1 7.18 -7.83 -1.62
CA LEU A 1 7.22 -7.84 -3.10
C LEU A 1 8.48 -8.50 -3.62
N VAL A 2 9.68 -7.93 -3.39
CA VAL A 2 10.94 -8.45 -3.94
C VAL A 2 11.15 -9.94 -3.68
N HIS A 3 10.95 -10.43 -2.45
CA HIS A 3 11.06 -11.85 -2.14
C HIS A 3 10.14 -12.73 -3.00
N CYS A 4 8.85 -12.41 -3.09
CA CYS A 4 7.91 -13.17 -3.93
C CYS A 4 8.32 -13.15 -5.42
N SER A 5 8.86 -12.04 -5.93
CA SER A 5 9.36 -11.99 -7.32
C SER A 5 10.58 -12.88 -7.53
N LEU A 6 11.45 -13.02 -6.51
CA LEU A 6 12.58 -13.95 -6.53
C LEU A 6 12.09 -15.40 -6.42
N ASP A 7 11.12 -15.69 -5.56
CA ASP A 7 10.56 -17.03 -5.41
C ASP A 7 9.96 -17.51 -6.74
N LEU A 8 9.13 -16.69 -7.41
CA LEU A 8 8.59 -17.01 -8.73
C LEU A 8 9.69 -17.31 -9.78
N LEU A 9 10.78 -16.55 -9.74
CA LEU A 9 11.91 -16.77 -10.64
C LEU A 9 12.63 -18.09 -10.33
N LEU A 10 12.86 -18.37 -9.05
CA LEU A 10 13.57 -19.57 -8.58
C LEU A 10 12.74 -20.84 -8.79
N ASP A 11 11.42 -20.74 -8.68
CA ASP A 11 10.47 -21.82 -8.95
C ASP A 11 10.23 -22.04 -10.46
N HIS A 12 10.90 -21.25 -11.32
CA HIS A 12 10.73 -21.28 -12.78
C HIS A 12 9.29 -21.03 -13.24
N GLU A 13 8.52 -20.26 -12.48
CA GLU A 13 7.16 -19.85 -12.85
C GLU A 13 7.19 -18.98 -14.10
N SER A 14 6.13 -19.07 -14.91
CA SER A 14 6.05 -18.37 -16.19
C SER A 14 4.69 -17.73 -16.45
N GLY A 15 4.71 -16.67 -17.27
CA GLY A 15 3.53 -15.90 -17.63
C GLY A 15 3.39 -14.59 -16.85
N ILE A 16 2.17 -14.06 -16.81
CA ILE A 16 1.87 -12.75 -16.23
C ILE A 16 1.28 -12.93 -14.83
N PHE A 17 1.86 -12.23 -13.85
CA PHE A 17 1.43 -12.24 -12.46
C PHE A 17 1.14 -10.82 -11.98
N HIS A 18 0.09 -10.67 -11.16
CA HIS A 18 -0.06 -9.53 -10.28
C HIS A 18 0.57 -9.86 -8.94
N VAL A 19 1.41 -8.96 -8.44
CA VAL A 19 2.09 -9.10 -7.14
C VAL A 19 1.86 -7.80 -6.37
N THR A 20 0.79 -7.78 -5.58
CA THR A 20 0.33 -6.63 -4.80
C THR A 20 0.02 -7.04 -3.37
N ASN A 21 0.19 -6.12 -2.43
CA ASN A 21 -0.30 -6.32 -1.06
C ASN A 21 -1.82 -6.47 -1.05
N ASP A 22 -2.33 -7.24 -0.08
CA ASP A 22 -3.77 -7.50 0.01
C ASP A 22 -4.56 -6.24 0.42
N GLY A 23 -5.77 -6.13 -0.13
CA GLY A 23 -6.67 -4.99 0.06
C GLY A 23 -6.56 -3.90 -1.01
N GLN A 24 -7.36 -2.86 -0.83
CA GLN A 24 -7.42 -1.68 -1.70
C GLN A 24 -7.54 -0.43 -0.84
N VAL A 25 -7.03 0.70 -1.33
CA VAL A 25 -7.03 1.97 -0.60
C VAL A 25 -7.03 3.14 -1.58
N THR A 26 -7.64 4.27 -1.20
CA THR A 26 -7.50 5.51 -1.96
C THR A 26 -6.18 6.20 -1.60
N TRP A 27 -5.67 7.10 -2.46
CA TRP A 27 -4.47 7.87 -2.13
C TRP A 27 -4.62 8.71 -0.85
N ALA A 28 -5.81 9.27 -0.62
CA ALA A 28 -6.08 10.08 0.57
C ALA A 28 -6.07 9.22 1.84
N ASP A 29 -6.69 8.04 1.81
CA ASP A 29 -6.73 7.15 2.98
C ASP A 29 -5.37 6.52 3.28
N LEU A 30 -4.57 6.22 2.24
CA LEU A 30 -3.18 5.79 2.42
C LEU A 30 -2.36 6.87 3.12
N ALA A 31 -2.50 8.14 2.70
CA ALA A 31 -1.80 9.26 3.31
C ALA A 31 -2.24 9.52 4.76
N ARG A 32 -3.54 9.40 5.07
CA ARG A 32 -4.06 9.47 6.44
C ARG A 32 -3.52 8.37 7.33
N GLN A 33 -3.56 7.12 6.84
CA GLN A 33 -3.05 5.98 7.60
C GLN A 33 -1.54 6.13 7.88
N LEU A 34 -0.78 6.62 6.90
CA LEU A 34 0.64 6.91 7.07
C LEU A 34 0.88 8.03 8.09
N ALA A 35 0.12 9.12 8.02
CA ALA A 35 0.21 10.22 8.98
C ALA A 35 -0.05 9.72 10.41
N LEU A 36 -1.14 8.98 10.61
CA LEU A 36 -1.50 8.38 11.89
C LEU A 36 -0.39 7.47 12.42
N LEU A 37 0.11 6.54 11.60
CA LEU A 37 1.17 5.61 12.00
C LEU A 37 2.47 6.34 12.36
N ALA A 38 2.82 7.38 11.62
CA ALA A 38 4.03 8.18 11.86
C ALA A 38 3.87 9.22 13.00
N GLY A 39 2.73 9.26 13.69
CA GLY A 39 2.48 10.17 14.82
C GLY A 39 2.16 11.61 14.40
N TYR A 40 1.73 11.82 13.15
CA TYR A 40 1.23 13.10 12.65
C TYR A 40 -0.30 13.16 12.75
N ASP A 41 -0.84 14.37 12.69
CA ASP A 41 -2.28 14.62 12.62
C ASP A 41 -2.82 14.28 11.23
N ASP A 42 -3.60 13.20 11.11
CA ASP A 42 -4.19 12.77 9.84
C ASP A 42 -5.34 13.68 9.38
N ALA A 43 -5.90 14.52 10.26
CA ALA A 43 -6.92 15.49 9.91
C ALA A 43 -6.39 16.61 8.99
N LEU A 44 -5.07 16.78 8.91
CA LEU A 44 -4.42 17.69 7.98
C LEU A 44 -4.34 17.15 6.54
N VAL A 45 -4.78 15.91 6.30
CA VAL A 45 -4.81 15.30 4.97
C VAL A 45 -6.17 15.51 4.30
N ASP A 46 -6.21 16.53 3.44
CA ASP A 46 -7.37 16.84 2.61
C ASP A 46 -7.42 15.96 1.36
N GLY A 47 -8.48 15.16 1.26
CA GLY A 47 -8.77 14.38 0.06
C GLY A 47 -9.37 15.26 -1.04
N VAL A 48 -8.80 15.18 -2.25
CA VAL A 48 -9.30 15.93 -3.42
C VAL A 48 -9.65 15.01 -4.58
N ARG A 49 -10.49 15.50 -5.50
CA ARG A 49 -10.79 14.76 -6.74
C ARG A 49 -9.57 14.76 -7.65
N VAL A 50 -9.17 13.61 -8.19
CA VAL A 50 -7.99 13.51 -9.06
C VAL A 50 -8.03 14.50 -10.25
N ASN A 51 -9.22 14.82 -10.77
CA ASN A 51 -9.39 15.78 -11.87
C ASN A 51 -9.02 17.22 -11.48
N SER A 52 -9.10 17.60 -10.21
CA SER A 52 -8.69 18.94 -9.77
C SER A 52 -7.16 19.12 -9.78
N LEU A 53 -6.40 18.03 -9.76
CA LEU A 53 -4.93 18.05 -9.79
C LEU A 53 -4.34 18.39 -11.16
N ARG A 54 -5.15 18.39 -12.24
CA ARG A 54 -4.73 18.72 -13.62
C ARG A 54 -3.45 18.00 -14.06
N LEU A 55 -3.28 16.74 -13.66
CA LEU A 55 -2.09 15.94 -13.99
C LEU A 55 -1.99 15.72 -15.51
N PRO A 56 -0.78 15.79 -16.12
CA PRO A 56 -0.62 15.67 -17.58
C PRO A 56 -1.10 14.33 -18.14
N ALA A 57 -0.94 13.24 -17.38
CA ALA A 57 -1.32 11.90 -17.79
C ALA A 57 -2.59 11.45 -17.04
N ARG A 58 -3.49 10.79 -17.77
CA ARG A 58 -4.73 10.23 -17.21
C ARG A 58 -4.40 9.19 -16.14
N ARG A 59 -5.14 9.21 -15.04
CA ARG A 59 -5.03 8.22 -13.96
C ARG A 59 -6.31 7.37 -13.94
N PRO A 60 -6.21 6.04 -13.98
CA PRO A 60 -7.37 5.18 -13.75
C PRO A 60 -8.01 5.51 -12.40
N LEU A 61 -9.34 5.52 -12.36
CA LEU A 61 -10.07 5.70 -11.10
C LEU A 61 -9.90 4.49 -10.17
N TYR A 62 -9.66 3.31 -10.75
CA TYR A 62 -9.49 2.07 -10.04
C TYR A 62 -8.34 1.28 -10.67
N SER A 63 -7.32 0.98 -9.87
CA SER A 63 -6.11 0.25 -10.30
C SER A 63 -5.69 -0.80 -9.26
N ALA A 64 -6.59 -1.20 -8.37
CA ALA A 64 -6.32 -2.32 -7.48
C ALA A 64 -6.30 -3.62 -8.29
N LEU A 65 -5.28 -4.43 -8.05
CA LEU A 65 -5.08 -5.70 -8.72
C LEU A 65 -5.05 -6.80 -7.66
N GLN A 66 -5.76 -7.89 -7.93
CA GLN A 66 -5.75 -9.06 -7.06
C GLN A 66 -4.60 -9.98 -7.46
N SER A 67 -3.77 -10.33 -6.47
CA SER A 67 -2.77 -11.40 -6.61
C SER A 67 -3.48 -12.75 -6.72
N SER A 68 -3.00 -13.63 -7.60
CA SER A 68 -3.58 -14.95 -7.86
C SER A 68 -2.48 -15.99 -8.04
N ARG A 69 -2.83 -17.25 -8.36
CA ARG A 69 -1.86 -18.34 -8.60
C ARG A 69 -0.93 -18.59 -7.41
N GLY A 70 -1.49 -18.61 -6.21
CA GLY A 70 -0.74 -18.87 -4.97
C GLY A 70 0.05 -17.67 -4.42
N VAL A 71 0.20 -16.58 -5.18
CA VAL A 71 0.84 -15.34 -4.68
C VAL A 71 -0.04 -14.71 -3.61
N ARG A 72 0.50 -14.62 -2.40
CA ARG A 72 -0.14 -14.00 -1.24
C ARG A 72 0.87 -13.09 -0.53
N LEU A 73 0.70 -11.78 -0.67
CA LEU A 73 1.43 -10.81 0.13
C LEU A 73 0.61 -10.41 1.37
N PRO A 74 1.25 -9.89 2.43
CA PRO A 74 0.54 -9.31 3.56
C PRO A 74 -0.39 -8.16 3.15
N SER A 75 -1.29 -7.75 4.05
CA SER A 75 -2.12 -6.55 3.83
C SER A 75 -1.27 -5.31 3.56
N TRP A 76 -1.85 -4.35 2.84
CA TRP A 76 -1.16 -3.08 2.57
C TRP A 76 -0.81 -2.32 3.86
N THR A 77 -1.63 -2.44 4.92
CA THR A 77 -1.36 -1.86 6.24
C THR A 77 -0.12 -2.47 6.89
N ASN A 78 -0.01 -3.80 6.90
CA ASN A 78 1.17 -4.49 7.42
C ASN A 78 2.43 -4.12 6.64
N ALA A 79 2.32 -3.96 5.32
CA ALA A 79 3.44 -3.52 4.48
C ALA A 79 3.90 -2.10 4.83
N LEU A 80 2.94 -1.20 5.13
CA LEU A 80 3.21 0.18 5.52
C LEU A 80 3.93 0.28 6.87
N GLU A 81 3.47 -0.48 7.87
CA GLU A 81 4.10 -0.59 9.20
C GLU A 81 5.56 -1.03 9.09
N ARG A 82 5.81 -2.14 8.37
CA ARG A 82 7.17 -2.66 8.13
C ARG A 82 8.06 -1.68 7.38
N CYS A 83 7.48 -0.88 6.48
CA CYS A 83 8.22 0.13 5.74
C CYS A 83 8.67 1.27 6.67
N LEU A 84 7.79 1.75 7.55
CA LEU A 84 8.12 2.77 8.56
C LEU A 84 9.21 2.27 9.52
N GLU A 85 9.06 1.04 10.01
CA GLU A 85 10.06 0.39 10.86
C GLU A 85 11.43 0.32 10.17
N ALA A 86 11.47 -0.10 8.90
CA ALA A 86 12.71 -0.17 8.13
C ALA A 86 13.34 1.21 7.86
N MET A 87 12.55 2.29 7.85
CA MET A 87 13.03 3.67 7.74
C MET A 87 13.47 4.27 9.08
N GLY A 88 13.41 3.51 10.18
CA GLY A 88 13.76 3.99 11.51
C GLY A 88 12.72 4.97 12.09
N HIS A 89 11.51 5.00 11.53
CA HIS A 89 10.39 5.76 12.08
C HIS A 89 9.64 4.88 13.10
N PRO A 90 9.74 5.17 14.41
CA PRO A 90 8.90 4.49 15.38
C PRO A 90 7.44 4.83 15.08
N PHE A 91 6.65 3.83 14.72
CA PHE A 91 5.24 4.02 14.46
C PHE A 91 4.41 3.75 15.72
N GLN A 92 3.36 4.53 15.94
CA GLN A 92 2.42 4.31 17.04
C GLN A 92 1.48 3.18 16.63
N ALA A 93 1.60 1.99 17.24
CA ALA A 93 0.58 0.95 17.08
C ALA A 93 -0.77 1.53 17.53
N SER A 94 -1.77 1.47 16.67
CA SER A 94 -3.11 1.97 16.97
C SER A 94 -3.57 1.43 18.32
N ARG A 95 -3.75 2.32 19.30
CA ARG A 95 -4.44 1.98 20.56
C ARG A 95 -5.77 1.37 20.16
N ILE A 96 -5.94 0.08 20.41
CA ILE A 96 -7.26 -0.54 20.41
C ILE A 96 -8.05 0.24 21.45
N ALA A 97 -8.96 1.11 20.99
CA ALA A 97 -9.97 1.69 21.85
C ALA A 97 -10.90 0.54 22.23
N VAL A 98 -10.74 0.04 23.46
CA VAL A 98 -11.75 -0.75 24.18
C VAL A 98 -12.81 0.21 24.71
#